data_AF-A0A2T5ITP5-F1
#
_entry.id   AF-A0A2T5ITP5-F1
#
_cell.length_a   1.000
_cell.length_b   1.000
_cell.length_c   1.000
_cell.angle_alpha   90.00
_cell.angle_beta   90.00
_cell.angle_gamma   90.00
#
_symmetry.space_group_name_H-M   'P 1'
#
loop_
_entity.id
_entity.type
_entity.pdbx_description
1 polymer ?
#
loop_
_entity_poly.entity_id
_entity_poly.type
_entity_poly.pdbx_seq_one_letter_code
_entity_poly.pdbx_strand_id
1 'polypeptide(L)'
;MSAYMSTYQSNHQAGEAYAFAAMLLEQQANITRLGGYHPLVDTLLAIVKEKNIATVEAFYIVQNQQKQLFAKTEQDAQKAMAAYDEYIAKHAEPLKFLRAKKNDLEAKLRAVIGKIKSYPNVKKNKEAILNQQGFSKEQIIQIISLDDTLPQLQQEQQAISQELAEVSADFQGIYDTANKIKSDLFYRLSRESA
;
A
#
# COMPACT_ATOMS: atom_id res chain seq x y z
N MET A 1 -6.91 -3.54 11.20
CA MET A 1 -7.33 -3.44 9.79
C MET A 1 -7.66 -2.01 9.31
N SER A 2 -7.37 -0.95 10.07
CA SER A 2 -7.83 0.43 9.74
C SER A 2 -6.79 1.31 9.01
N ALA A 3 -5.49 1.10 9.22
CA ALA A 3 -4.45 1.96 8.61
C ALA A 3 -4.17 1.65 7.13
N TYR A 4 -4.18 0.36 6.73
CA TYR A 4 -4.00 -0.06 5.32
C TYR A 4 -5.14 0.43 4.42
N MET A 5 -6.37 0.47 4.94
CA MET A 5 -7.52 1.06 4.24
C MET A 5 -7.37 2.58 4.12
N SER A 6 -6.79 3.25 5.12
CA SER A 6 -6.65 4.71 5.14
C SER A 6 -5.61 5.26 4.17
N THR A 7 -4.46 4.59 3.97
CA THR A 7 -3.45 4.99 2.98
C THR A 7 -3.80 4.55 1.57
N TYR A 8 -4.47 3.40 1.40
CA TYR A 8 -5.12 3.07 0.13
C TYR A 8 -6.19 4.10 -0.20
N GLN A 9 -7.04 4.49 0.77
CA GLN A 9 -8.06 5.52 0.59
C GLN A 9 -7.48 6.90 0.29
N SER A 10 -6.37 7.33 0.89
CA SER A 10 -5.83 8.67 0.59
C SER A 10 -5.17 8.75 -0.79
N ASN A 11 -4.47 7.70 -1.22
CA ASN A 11 -3.90 7.62 -2.56
C ASN A 11 -4.98 7.33 -3.63
N HIS A 12 -6.01 6.54 -3.31
CA HIS A 12 -7.21 6.43 -4.14
C HIS A 12 -7.93 7.76 -4.23
N GLN A 13 -8.12 8.49 -3.13
CA GLN A 13 -8.78 9.80 -3.12
C GLN A 13 -7.99 10.84 -3.91
N ALA A 14 -6.65 10.80 -3.89
CA ALA A 14 -5.83 11.67 -4.72
C ALA A 14 -5.90 11.27 -6.21
N GLY A 15 -5.79 9.97 -6.53
CA GLY A 15 -5.93 9.47 -7.90
C GLY A 15 -7.33 9.66 -8.48
N GLU A 16 -8.37 9.47 -7.66
CA GLU A 16 -9.77 9.77 -7.95
C GLU A 16 -9.97 11.27 -8.09
N ALA A 17 -9.36 12.11 -7.24
CA ALA A 17 -9.39 13.56 -7.42
C ALA A 17 -8.73 14.00 -8.73
N TYR A 18 -7.63 13.38 -9.16
CA TYR A 18 -7.03 13.63 -10.47
C TYR A 18 -7.90 13.12 -11.63
N ALA A 19 -8.50 11.94 -11.50
CA ALA A 19 -9.42 11.40 -12.50
C ALA A 19 -10.71 12.24 -12.60
N PHE A 20 -11.26 12.68 -11.47
CA PHE A 20 -12.39 13.61 -11.42
C PHE A 20 -11.99 14.99 -11.94
N ALA A 21 -10.79 15.49 -11.66
CA ALA A 21 -10.29 16.72 -12.27
C ALA A 21 -10.14 16.58 -13.79
N ALA A 22 -9.70 15.42 -14.30
CA ALA A 22 -9.63 15.14 -15.73
C ALA A 22 -11.04 15.04 -16.37
N MET A 23 -11.98 14.37 -15.71
CA MET A 23 -13.39 14.32 -16.15
C MET A 23 -14.06 15.70 -16.08
N LEU A 24 -13.72 16.52 -15.09
CA LEU A 24 -14.16 17.92 -15.00
C LEU A 24 -13.57 18.75 -16.13
N LEU A 25 -12.29 18.58 -16.47
CA LEU A 25 -11.66 19.23 -17.63
C LEU A 25 -12.33 18.81 -18.96
N GLU A 26 -12.73 17.55 -19.10
CA GLU A 26 -13.47 17.05 -20.27
C GLU A 26 -14.91 17.59 -20.34
N GLN A 27 -15.63 17.62 -19.20
CA GLN A 27 -16.93 18.30 -19.10
C GLN A 27 -16.80 19.80 -19.39
N GLN A 28 -15.70 20.42 -18.98
CA GLN A 28 -15.44 21.83 -19.16
C GLN A 28 -15.08 22.18 -20.62
N ALA A 29 -14.37 21.28 -21.32
CA ALA A 29 -14.18 21.39 -22.77
C ALA A 29 -15.51 21.35 -23.54
N ASN A 30 -16.48 20.53 -23.09
CA ASN A 30 -17.84 20.51 -23.65
C ASN A 30 -18.63 21.81 -23.37
N ILE A 31 -18.44 22.44 -22.20
CA ILE A 31 -19.04 23.73 -21.84
C ILE A 31 -18.45 24.88 -22.68
N THR A 32 -17.13 24.90 -22.91
CA THR A 32 -16.49 25.88 -23.79
C THR A 32 -16.98 25.76 -25.24
N ARG A 33 -17.26 24.54 -25.71
CA ARG A 33 -17.86 24.29 -27.03
C ARG A 33 -19.28 24.86 -27.17
N LEU A 34 -19.96 25.08 -26.04
CA LEU A 34 -21.29 25.69 -25.94
C LEU A 34 -21.25 27.20 -25.60
N GLY A 35 -20.06 27.83 -25.61
CA GLY A 35 -19.90 29.27 -25.37
C GLY A 35 -19.66 29.67 -23.91
N GLY A 36 -19.33 28.72 -23.03
CA GLY A 36 -18.98 29.01 -21.63
C GLY A 36 -17.54 29.49 -21.43
N TYR A 37 -17.36 30.41 -20.48
CA TYR A 37 -16.10 31.05 -20.06
C TYR A 37 -15.06 30.05 -19.52
N HIS A 38 -13.76 30.25 -19.83
CA HIS A 38 -12.66 29.36 -19.42
C HIS A 38 -11.44 30.15 -18.88
N PRO A 39 -10.75 29.72 -17.80
CA PRO A 39 -9.57 30.43 -17.27
C PRO A 39 -8.40 30.61 -18.27
N LEU A 40 -8.25 29.69 -19.23
CA LEU A 40 -7.31 29.85 -20.35
C LEU A 40 -7.70 30.98 -21.31
N VAL A 41 -8.98 31.33 -21.42
CA VAL A 41 -9.44 32.50 -22.20
C VAL A 41 -8.99 33.79 -21.52
N ASP A 42 -9.04 33.87 -20.19
CA ASP A 42 -8.47 35.02 -19.45
C ASP A 42 -6.97 35.10 -19.61
N THR A 43 -6.28 33.96 -19.55
CA THR A 43 -4.83 33.90 -19.77
C THR A 43 -4.48 34.36 -21.19
N LEU A 44 -5.25 33.93 -22.19
CA LEU A 44 -5.14 34.35 -23.58
C LEU A 44 -5.39 35.85 -23.75
N LEU A 45 -6.51 36.36 -23.24
CA LEU A 45 -6.89 37.78 -23.34
C LEU A 45 -5.93 38.67 -22.57
N ALA A 46 -5.43 38.22 -21.41
CA ALA A 46 -4.39 38.90 -20.66
C ALA A 46 -3.10 38.98 -21.48
N ILE A 47 -2.65 37.89 -22.10
CA ILE A 47 -1.44 37.90 -22.95
C ILE A 47 -1.63 38.79 -24.19
N VAL A 48 -2.79 38.72 -24.86
CA VAL A 48 -3.15 39.61 -25.98
C VAL A 48 -3.04 41.07 -25.57
N LYS A 49 -3.61 41.42 -24.41
CA LYS A 49 -3.62 42.78 -23.88
C LYS A 49 -2.25 43.25 -23.38
N GLU A 50 -1.52 42.40 -22.67
CA GLU A 50 -0.21 42.70 -22.10
C GLU A 50 0.86 42.84 -23.17
N LYS A 51 0.84 41.96 -24.18
CA LYS A 51 1.86 41.92 -25.24
C LYS A 51 1.45 42.64 -26.53
N ASN A 52 0.19 43.11 -26.61
CA ASN A 52 -0.38 43.76 -27.78
C ASN A 52 -0.23 42.92 -29.07
N ILE A 53 -0.58 41.64 -29.00
CA ILE A 53 -0.45 40.66 -30.08
C ILE A 53 -1.80 40.09 -30.51
N ALA A 54 -1.87 39.46 -31.68
CA ALA A 54 -3.09 38.80 -32.13
C ALA A 54 -3.41 37.57 -31.26
N THR A 55 -4.70 37.24 -31.10
CA THR A 55 -5.15 36.08 -30.31
C THR A 55 -4.53 34.76 -30.75
N VAL A 56 -4.26 34.59 -32.05
CA VAL A 56 -3.58 33.41 -32.60
C VAL A 56 -2.14 33.30 -32.11
N GLU A 57 -1.42 34.43 -32.01
CA GLU A 57 -0.05 34.46 -31.49
C GLU A 57 -0.03 34.19 -29.98
N ALA A 58 -0.98 34.75 -29.23
CA ALA A 58 -1.18 34.44 -27.81
C ALA A 58 -1.50 32.95 -27.58
N PHE A 59 -2.26 32.32 -28.48
CA PHE A 59 -2.54 30.88 -28.44
C PHE A 59 -1.27 30.04 -28.56
N TYR A 60 -0.37 30.36 -29.49
CA TYR A 60 0.90 29.64 -29.59
C TYR A 60 1.79 29.84 -28.36
N ILE A 61 1.75 31.01 -27.72
CA ILE A 61 2.44 31.26 -26.45
C ILE A 61 1.89 30.36 -25.34
N VAL A 62 0.57 30.34 -25.14
CA VAL A 62 -0.08 29.50 -24.11
C VAL A 62 0.16 28.02 -24.38
N GLN A 63 0.07 27.58 -25.64
CA GLN A 63 0.37 26.20 -26.03
C GLN A 63 1.81 25.80 -25.70
N ASN A 64 2.77 26.69 -25.98
CA ASN A 64 4.18 26.44 -25.67
C ASN A 64 4.43 26.44 -24.15
N GLN A 65 3.79 27.33 -23.39
CA GLN A 65 3.85 27.34 -21.92
C GLN A 65 3.29 26.03 -21.34
N GLN A 66 2.18 25.51 -21.87
CA GLN A 66 1.63 24.23 -21.44
C GLN A 66 2.56 23.05 -21.75
N LYS A 67 3.19 23.04 -22.93
CA LYS A 67 4.20 22.01 -23.28
C LYS A 67 5.40 22.05 -22.35
N GLN A 68 5.89 23.25 -22.02
CA GLN A 68 7.00 23.44 -21.07
C GLN A 68 6.62 22.99 -19.66
N LEU A 69 5.42 23.35 -19.20
CA LEU A 69 4.90 22.93 -17.90
C LEU A 69 4.75 21.41 -17.81
N PHE A 70 4.23 20.78 -18.86
CA PHE A 70 4.13 19.32 -18.94
C PHE A 70 5.51 18.65 -18.88
N ALA A 71 6.45 19.08 -19.72
CA ALA A 71 7.81 18.53 -19.74
C ALA A 71 8.52 18.69 -18.37
N LYS A 72 8.34 19.83 -17.71
CA LYS A 72 8.88 20.06 -16.36
C LYS A 72 8.21 19.15 -15.32
N THR A 73 6.89 19.00 -15.38
CA THR A 73 6.13 18.14 -14.47
C THR A 73 6.57 16.68 -14.61
N GLU A 74 6.80 16.22 -15.84
CA GLU A 74 7.34 14.89 -16.12
C GLU A 74 8.75 14.73 -15.53
N GLN A 75 9.63 15.72 -15.71
CA GLN A 75 10.97 15.72 -15.12
C GLN A 75 10.92 15.66 -13.58
N ASP A 76 10.03 16.42 -12.95
CA ASP A 76 9.89 16.45 -11.50
C ASP A 76 9.30 15.14 -10.96
N ALA A 77 8.38 14.51 -11.69
CA ALA A 77 7.87 13.17 -11.37
C ALA A 77 8.99 12.11 -11.45
N GLN A 78 9.86 12.19 -12.48
CA GLN A 78 11.00 11.29 -12.61
C GLN A 78 12.00 11.46 -11.46
N LYS A 79 12.29 12.70 -11.04
CA LYS A 79 13.16 12.97 -9.86
C LYS A 79 12.55 12.42 -8.57
N ALA A 80 11.25 12.61 -8.38
CA ALA A 80 10.54 12.06 -7.22
C ALA A 80 10.60 10.53 -7.19
N MET A 81 10.42 9.89 -8.35
CA MET A 81 10.52 8.43 -8.47
C MET A 81 11.95 7.93 -8.21
N ALA A 82 12.96 8.63 -8.71
CA ALA A 82 14.35 8.29 -8.44
C ALA A 82 14.69 8.34 -6.93
N ALA A 83 14.14 9.31 -6.19
CA ALA A 83 14.30 9.38 -4.74
C ALA A 83 13.61 8.21 -4.01
N TYR A 84 12.46 7.76 -4.49
CA TYR A 84 11.82 6.53 -4.01
C TYR A 84 12.72 5.32 -4.25
N ASP A 85 13.21 5.14 -5.48
CA ASP A 85 14.05 4.00 -5.85
C ASP A 85 15.36 3.98 -5.05
N GLU A 86 15.98 5.15 -4.83
CA GLU A 86 17.17 5.29 -4.00
C GLU A 86 16.90 4.86 -2.54
N TYR A 87 15.76 5.27 -1.99
CA TYR A 87 15.37 4.86 -0.63
C TYR A 87 15.16 3.34 -0.54
N ILE A 88 14.47 2.75 -1.51
CA ILE A 88 14.27 1.29 -1.57
C ILE A 88 15.60 0.56 -1.73
N ALA A 89 16.51 1.05 -2.57
CA ALA A 89 17.83 0.47 -2.76
C ALA A 89 18.66 0.46 -1.45
N LYS A 90 18.61 1.57 -0.68
CA LYS A 90 19.28 1.66 0.64
C LYS A 90 18.70 0.67 1.66
N HIS A 91 17.45 0.25 1.50
CA HIS A 91 16.75 -0.68 2.39
C HIS A 91 16.60 -2.09 1.79
N ALA A 92 17.35 -2.43 0.74
CA ALA A 92 17.25 -3.72 0.07
C ALA A 92 17.53 -4.91 1.00
N GLU A 93 18.57 -4.83 1.83
CA GLU A 93 18.92 -5.89 2.78
C GLU A 93 17.88 -6.05 3.91
N PRO A 94 17.42 -4.98 4.60
CA PRO A 94 16.29 -5.05 5.52
C PRO A 94 15.04 -5.68 4.88
N LEU A 95 14.67 -5.28 3.66
CA LEU A 95 13.52 -5.83 2.94
C LEU A 95 13.69 -7.32 2.64
N LYS A 96 14.89 -7.74 2.24
CA LYS A 96 15.23 -9.14 2.00
C LYS A 96 15.14 -9.97 3.28
N PHE A 97 15.68 -9.46 4.38
CA PHE A 97 15.59 -10.09 5.70
C PHE A 97 14.14 -10.25 6.16
N LEU A 98 13.35 -9.16 6.11
CA LEU A 98 11.94 -9.18 6.52
C LEU A 98 11.12 -10.14 5.64
N ARG A 99 11.39 -10.19 4.33
CA ARG A 99 10.75 -11.15 3.42
C ARG A 99 11.08 -12.59 3.80
N ALA A 100 12.35 -12.89 4.07
CA ALA A 100 12.77 -14.23 4.50
C ALA A 100 12.12 -14.61 5.84
N LYS A 101 12.12 -13.69 6.82
CA LYS A 101 11.50 -13.88 8.13
C LYS A 101 9.99 -14.12 8.01
N LYS A 102 9.30 -13.34 7.17
CA LYS A 102 7.86 -13.55 6.88
C LYS A 102 7.61 -14.95 6.33
N ASN A 103 8.37 -15.39 5.33
CA ASN A 103 8.20 -16.72 4.72
C ASN A 103 8.41 -17.85 5.75
N ASP A 104 9.42 -17.72 6.62
CA ASP A 104 9.67 -18.68 7.69
C ASP A 104 8.52 -18.73 8.70
N LEU A 105 8.01 -17.57 9.15
CA LEU A 105 6.87 -17.49 10.06
C LEU A 105 5.59 -18.05 9.43
N GLU A 106 5.32 -17.79 8.14
CA GLU A 106 4.18 -18.39 7.44
C GLU A 106 4.28 -19.92 7.37
N ALA A 107 5.48 -20.45 7.13
CA ALA A 107 5.71 -21.89 7.10
C ALA A 107 5.49 -22.51 8.49
N LYS A 108 6.03 -21.90 9.54
CA LYS A 108 5.82 -22.31 10.94
C LYS A 108 4.34 -22.28 11.32
N LEU A 109 3.64 -21.20 10.97
CA LEU A 109 2.20 -21.06 11.24
C LEU A 109 1.39 -22.17 10.56
N ARG A 110 1.67 -22.47 9.29
CA ARG A 110 1.03 -23.58 8.58
C ARG A 110 1.28 -24.92 9.26
N ALA A 111 2.51 -25.17 9.72
CA ALA A 111 2.87 -26.39 10.43
C ALA A 111 2.09 -26.52 11.75
N VAL A 112 2.03 -25.46 12.56
CA VAL A 112 1.27 -25.43 13.83
C VAL A 112 -0.21 -25.64 13.58
N ILE A 113 -0.80 -24.96 12.59
CA ILE A 113 -2.21 -25.16 12.21
C ILE A 113 -2.45 -26.63 11.78
N GLY A 114 -1.51 -27.23 11.05
CA GLY A 114 -1.55 -28.65 10.69
C GLY A 114 -1.57 -29.55 11.93
N LYS A 115 -0.70 -29.30 12.90
CA LYS A 115 -0.66 -30.03 14.19
C LYS A 115 -1.99 -29.90 14.94
N ILE A 116 -2.52 -28.68 15.09
CA ILE A 116 -3.81 -28.41 15.75
C ILE A 116 -4.94 -29.18 15.05
N LYS A 117 -5.03 -29.13 13.73
CA LYS A 117 -6.04 -29.87 12.96
C LYS A 117 -5.93 -31.38 13.14
N SER A 118 -4.72 -31.91 13.28
CA SER A 118 -4.49 -33.34 13.51
C SER A 118 -4.70 -33.79 14.96
N TYR A 119 -4.75 -32.86 15.91
CA TYR A 119 -4.81 -33.15 17.34
C TYR A 119 -5.98 -34.06 17.76
N PRO A 120 -7.22 -33.91 17.22
CA PRO A 120 -8.30 -34.83 17.56
C PRO A 120 -7.98 -36.30 17.23
N ASN A 121 -7.25 -36.55 16.14
CA ASN A 121 -6.83 -37.91 15.77
C ASN A 121 -5.73 -38.41 16.72
N VAL A 122 -4.79 -37.55 17.10
CA VAL A 122 -3.74 -37.87 18.09
C VAL A 122 -4.38 -38.24 19.44
N LYS A 123 -5.35 -37.43 19.90
CA LYS A 123 -6.12 -37.68 21.11
C LYS A 123 -6.85 -39.02 21.05
N LYS A 124 -7.57 -39.29 19.96
CA LYS A 124 -8.29 -40.56 19.77
C LYS A 124 -7.34 -41.77 19.75
N ASN A 125 -6.18 -41.65 19.13
CA ASN A 125 -5.17 -42.72 19.12
C ASN A 125 -4.60 -42.96 20.52
N LYS A 126 -4.34 -41.89 21.28
CA LYS A 126 -3.89 -41.98 22.68
C LYS A 126 -4.94 -42.66 23.57
N GLU A 127 -6.22 -42.31 23.41
CA GLU A 127 -7.35 -42.98 24.06
C GLU A 127 -7.37 -44.48 23.74
N ALA A 128 -7.21 -44.86 22.47
CA ALA A 128 -7.21 -46.26 22.06
C ALA A 128 -6.04 -47.06 22.66
N ILE A 129 -4.84 -46.49 22.68
CA ILE A 129 -3.64 -47.11 23.26
C ILE A 129 -3.82 -47.32 24.77
N LEU A 130 -4.32 -46.32 25.50
CA LEU A 130 -4.54 -46.45 26.94
C LEU A 130 -5.63 -47.48 27.27
N ASN A 131 -6.68 -47.57 26.46
CA ASN A 131 -7.68 -48.64 26.59
C ASN A 131 -7.06 -50.03 26.40
N GLN A 132 -6.17 -50.20 25.40
CA GLN A 132 -5.47 -51.47 25.17
C GLN A 132 -4.48 -51.83 26.30
N GLN A 133 -3.93 -50.83 26.98
CA GLN A 133 -3.06 -51.01 28.15
C GLN A 133 -3.84 -51.34 29.44
N GLY A 134 -5.18 -51.40 29.38
CA GLY A 134 -6.03 -51.82 30.49
C GLY A 134 -6.40 -50.70 31.49
N PHE A 135 -6.15 -49.43 31.16
CA PHE A 135 -6.58 -48.31 32.00
C PHE A 135 -8.11 -48.19 32.04
N SER A 136 -8.66 -47.82 33.20
CA SER A 136 -10.10 -47.51 33.32
C SER A 136 -10.44 -46.21 32.59
N LYS A 137 -11.74 -46.01 32.29
CA LYS A 137 -12.20 -44.77 31.64
C LYS A 137 -11.86 -43.52 32.48
N GLU A 138 -11.98 -43.59 33.80
CA GLU A 138 -11.65 -42.48 34.69
C GLU A 138 -10.16 -42.14 34.64
N GLN A 139 -9.28 -43.16 34.63
CA GLN A 139 -7.83 -42.97 34.52
C GLN A 139 -7.44 -42.34 33.18
N ILE A 140 -8.06 -42.78 32.08
CA ILE A 140 -7.84 -42.23 30.74
C ILE A 140 -8.24 -40.76 30.67
N ILE A 141 -9.40 -40.39 31.23
CA ILE A 141 -9.87 -39.00 31.29
C ILE A 141 -8.85 -38.13 32.05
N GLN A 142 -8.35 -38.60 33.20
CA GLN A 142 -7.35 -37.87 33.97
C GLN A 142 -6.05 -37.67 33.17
N ILE A 143 -5.50 -38.73 32.57
CA ILE A 143 -4.27 -38.65 31.76
C ILE A 143 -4.43 -37.67 30.58
N ILE A 144 -5.58 -37.65 29.94
CA ILE A 144 -5.86 -36.77 28.80
C ILE A 144 -6.14 -35.33 29.25
N SER A 145 -6.73 -35.14 30.43
CA SER A 145 -6.95 -33.80 30.98
C SER A 145 -5.65 -33.08 31.36
N LEU A 146 -4.57 -33.83 31.59
CA LEU A 146 -3.22 -33.31 31.81
C LEU A 146 -2.45 -33.05 30.51
N ASP A 147 -3.07 -33.29 29.34
CA ASP A 147 -2.44 -33.08 28.04
C ASP A 147 -2.52 -31.61 27.61
N ASP A 148 -1.46 -30.86 27.89
CA ASP A 148 -1.33 -29.45 27.53
C ASP A 148 -0.93 -29.21 26.06
N THR A 149 -0.81 -30.26 25.25
CA THR A 149 -0.32 -30.14 23.87
C THR A 149 -1.19 -29.19 23.03
N LEU A 150 -2.52 -29.28 23.12
CA LEU A 150 -3.40 -28.40 22.34
C LEU A 150 -3.34 -26.93 22.81
N PRO A 151 -3.47 -26.62 24.12
CA PRO A 151 -3.23 -25.27 24.62
C PRO A 151 -1.88 -24.68 24.22
N GLN A 152 -0.79 -25.46 24.30
CA GLN A 152 0.55 -25.02 23.90
C GLN A 152 0.63 -24.70 22.41
N LEU A 153 0.05 -25.55 21.55
CA LEU A 153 0.00 -25.29 20.10
C LEU A 153 -0.83 -24.04 19.76
N GLN A 154 -1.93 -23.80 20.48
CA GLN A 154 -2.73 -22.58 20.30
C GLN A 154 -1.97 -21.33 20.72
N GLN A 155 -1.22 -21.40 21.82
CA GLN A 155 -0.36 -20.30 22.25
C GLN A 155 0.78 -20.04 21.25
N GLU A 156 1.42 -21.09 20.74
CA GLU A 156 2.44 -21.00 19.68
C GLU A 156 1.86 -20.37 18.41
N GLN A 157 0.65 -20.78 17.99
CA GLN A 157 -0.04 -20.17 16.84
C GLN A 157 -0.25 -18.66 17.03
N GLN A 158 -0.68 -18.25 18.23
CA GLN A 158 -0.93 -16.85 18.53
C GLN A 158 0.37 -16.03 18.52
N ALA A 159 1.45 -16.55 19.12
CA ALA A 159 2.76 -15.91 19.13
C ALA A 159 3.30 -15.71 17.70
N ILE A 160 3.28 -16.76 16.87
CA ILE A 160 3.71 -16.68 15.47
C ILE A 160 2.86 -15.67 14.68
N SER A 161 1.55 -15.64 14.93
CA SER A 161 0.64 -14.70 14.24
C SER A 161 0.92 -13.24 14.62
N GLN A 162 1.26 -12.98 15.89
CA GLN A 162 1.65 -11.65 16.36
C GLN A 162 2.98 -11.22 15.71
N GLU A 163 3.98 -12.09 15.73
CA GLU A 163 5.28 -11.79 15.13
C GLU A 163 5.16 -11.57 13.61
N LEU A 164 4.32 -12.34 12.91
CA LEU A 164 4.04 -12.14 11.50
C LEU A 164 3.40 -10.76 11.22
N ALA A 165 2.53 -10.29 12.11
CA ALA A 165 1.91 -8.98 12.00
C ALA A 165 2.94 -7.85 12.16
N GLU A 166 3.85 -7.98 13.12
CA GLU A 166 4.96 -7.03 13.34
C GLU A 166 5.88 -6.97 12.12
N VAL A 167 6.34 -8.13 11.62
CA VAL A 167 7.20 -8.20 10.43
C VAL A 167 6.49 -7.61 9.20
N SER A 168 5.19 -7.80 9.06
CA SER A 168 4.41 -7.23 7.96
C SER A 168 4.27 -5.71 8.10
N ALA A 169 4.13 -5.19 9.32
CA ALA A 169 4.09 -3.75 9.60
C ALA A 169 5.44 -3.09 9.29
N ASP A 170 6.54 -3.68 9.73
CA ASP A 170 7.90 -3.20 9.44
C ASP A 170 8.18 -3.18 7.95
N PHE A 171 7.80 -4.26 7.24
CA PHE A 171 7.95 -4.37 5.80
C PHE A 171 7.19 -3.26 5.07
N GLN A 172 5.94 -3.01 5.47
CA GLN A 172 5.12 -1.96 4.87
C GLN A 172 5.65 -0.55 5.22
N GLY A 173 6.14 -0.34 6.45
CA GLY A 173 6.66 0.95 6.90
C GLY A 173 7.81 1.49 6.04
N ILE A 174 8.64 0.61 5.50
CA ILE A 174 9.70 0.98 4.55
C ILE A 174 9.10 1.56 3.26
N TYR A 175 8.10 0.89 2.68
CA TYR A 175 7.44 1.36 1.46
C TYR A 175 6.60 2.63 1.68
N ASP A 176 5.95 2.75 2.84
CA ASP A 176 5.18 3.94 3.20
C ASP A 176 6.11 5.16 3.31
N THR A 177 7.27 4.99 3.93
CA THR A 177 8.28 6.05 4.04
C THR A 177 8.82 6.45 2.66
N ALA A 178 9.13 5.47 1.80
CA ALA A 178 9.58 5.72 0.44
C ALA A 178 8.54 6.53 -0.36
N ASN A 179 7.26 6.15 -0.26
CA ASN A 179 6.17 6.86 -0.94
C ASN A 179 5.99 8.27 -0.40
N LYS A 180 6.14 8.48 0.92
CA LYS A 180 6.12 9.83 1.51
C LYS A 180 7.23 10.71 0.95
N ILE A 181 8.47 10.19 0.87
CA ILE A 181 9.60 10.92 0.26
C ILE A 181 9.29 11.34 -1.18
N LYS A 182 8.75 10.42 -1.99
CA LYS A 182 8.32 10.71 -3.37
C LYS A 182 7.31 11.85 -3.43
N SER A 183 6.23 11.73 -2.66
CA SER A 183 5.14 12.71 -2.67
C SER A 183 5.59 14.09 -2.17
N ASP A 184 6.34 14.14 -1.07
CA ASP A 184 6.86 15.38 -0.50
C ASP A 184 7.82 16.08 -1.48
N LEU A 185 8.70 15.31 -2.15
CA LEU A 185 9.62 15.85 -3.15
C LEU A 185 8.88 16.38 -4.38
N PHE A 186 7.93 15.61 -4.92
CA PHE A 186 7.13 16.04 -6.06
C PHE A 186 6.33 17.33 -5.76
N TYR A 187 5.75 17.41 -4.57
CA TYR A 187 5.01 18.58 -4.13
C TYR A 187 5.89 19.83 -3.97
N ARG A 188 7.10 19.66 -3.43
CA ARG A 188 8.07 20.76 -3.31
C ARG A 188 8.51 21.26 -4.69
N LEU A 189 8.90 20.35 -5.59
CA LEU A 189 9.34 20.71 -6.95
C LEU A 189 8.24 21.40 -7.78
N SER A 190 6.99 20.94 -7.64
CA SER A 190 5.85 21.56 -8.33
C SER A 190 5.49 22.94 -7.78
N ARG A 191 5.81 23.25 -6.51
CA ARG A 191 5.60 24.58 -5.90
C ARG A 191 6.71 25.59 -6.14
N GLU A 192 7.96 25.16 -6.28
CA GLU A 192 9.08 26.03 -6.69
C GLU A 192 8.92 26.54 -8.15
N SER A 193 7.84 26.14 -8.81
CA SER A 193 7.52 26.40 -10.22
C SER A 193 6.34 27.37 -10.42
N ALA A 194 5.63 27.74 -9.34
CA ALA A 194 4.48 28.64 -9.35
C ALA A 194 4.87 30.02 -8.81
#